data_AF-A0A821N8D2-F1
#
_entry.id   AF-A0A821N8D2-F1
#
_cell.length_a   1.000
_cell.length_b   1.000
_cell.length_c   1.000
_cell.angle_alpha   90.00
_cell.angle_beta   90.00
_cell.angle_gamma   90.00
#
_symmetry.space_group_name_H-M   'P 1'
#
loop_
_entity.id
_entity.type
_entity.pdbx_description
1 polymer ?
#
loop_
_entity_poly.entity_id
_entity_poly.type
_entity_poly.pdbx_seq_one_letter_code
_entity_poly.pdbx_strand_id
1 'polypeptide(L)'
;MKKLQSIVHVSTAYANCNRNDVAEMIYPPPIQPAKLLEASEWMDDHVFDALTNKIISDRPNTYTFTKALAEYILSQEAKDLPLAIIRPSIVGSSWREPIPGWVDNYNGPSGLVVATGKGMLRT
;
A
#
# COMPACT_ATOMS: atom_id res chain seq x y z
N MET A 1 13.42 14.64 -16.58
CA MET A 1 14.65 14.12 -15.96
C MET A 1 15.51 13.46 -17.05
N LYS A 2 16.67 14.03 -17.43
CA LYS A 2 17.44 13.55 -18.61
C LYS A 2 18.28 12.27 -18.38
N LYS A 3 18.44 11.82 -17.12
CA LYS A 3 19.23 10.65 -16.73
C LYS A 3 18.42 9.58 -15.97
N LEU A 4 17.09 9.58 -16.11
CA LEU A 4 16.23 8.61 -15.42
C LEU A 4 16.42 7.23 -16.07
N GLN A 5 16.77 6.22 -15.27
CA GLN A 5 17.09 4.88 -15.78
C GLN A 5 16.01 3.84 -15.49
N SER A 6 15.29 3.98 -14.38
CA SER A 6 14.25 3.04 -13.96
C SER A 6 13.34 3.66 -12.90
N ILE A 7 12.15 3.10 -12.74
CA ILE A 7 11.28 3.32 -11.59
C ILE A 7 11.33 2.08 -10.71
N VAL A 8 11.59 2.28 -9.42
CA VAL A 8 11.45 1.24 -8.41
C VAL A 8 10.34 1.66 -7.46
N HIS A 9 9.22 0.96 -7.52
CA HIS A 9 8.09 1.20 -6.65
C HIS A 9 8.08 0.22 -5.48
N VAL A 10 8.08 0.76 -4.26
CA VAL A 10 7.91 -0.03 -3.04
C VAL A 10 6.43 -0.12 -2.70
N SER A 11 5.85 -1.28 -3.01
CA SER A 11 4.48 -1.66 -2.69
C SER A 11 4.44 -2.41 -1.33
N THR A 12 3.68 -3.48 -1.23
CA THR A 12 3.56 -4.33 -0.05
C THR A 12 3.07 -5.73 -0.43
N ALA A 13 3.48 -6.75 0.32
CA ALA A 13 2.97 -8.12 0.19
C ALA A 13 1.44 -8.17 0.42
N TYR A 14 0.89 -7.20 1.15
CA TYR A 14 -0.55 -7.10 1.40
C TYR A 14 -1.36 -6.50 0.25
N ALA A 15 -0.72 -6.08 -0.86
CA ALA A 15 -1.42 -5.46 -1.98
C ALA A 15 -2.45 -6.40 -2.63
N ASN A 16 -2.31 -7.72 -2.46
CA ASN A 16 -3.27 -8.70 -2.95
C ASN A 16 -3.72 -9.66 -1.82
N CYS A 17 -3.78 -9.16 -0.58
CA CYS A 17 -4.14 -9.96 0.61
C CYS A 17 -5.56 -10.53 0.60
N ASN A 18 -6.39 -10.12 -0.35
CA ASN A 18 -7.71 -10.68 -0.57
C ASN A 18 -7.71 -11.99 -1.39
N ARG A 19 -6.53 -12.47 -1.79
CA ARG A 19 -6.32 -13.76 -2.45
C ARG A 19 -5.54 -14.71 -1.54
N ASN A 20 -5.84 -16.00 -1.67
CA ASN A 20 -5.07 -17.06 -0.99
C ASN A 20 -3.72 -17.30 -1.65
N ASP A 21 -3.68 -17.27 -3.00
CA ASP A 21 -2.48 -17.47 -3.79
C ASP A 21 -2.15 -16.20 -4.58
N VAL A 22 -0.91 -15.72 -4.43
CA VAL A 22 -0.41 -14.49 -5.07
C VAL A 22 0.80 -14.83 -5.93
N ALA A 23 0.64 -14.75 -7.24
CA ALA A 23 1.68 -14.92 -8.23
C ALA A 23 2.45 -13.61 -8.48
N GLU A 24 3.64 -13.72 -9.07
CA GLU A 24 4.44 -12.57 -9.52
C GLU A 24 3.88 -11.95 -10.79
N MET A 25 2.73 -11.30 -10.66
CA MET A 25 2.08 -10.55 -11.73
C MET A 25 1.40 -9.30 -11.21
N ILE A 26 1.05 -8.40 -12.13
CA ILE A 26 0.17 -7.27 -11.85
C ILE A 26 -1.26 -7.74 -12.06
N TYR A 27 -2.07 -7.59 -11.03
CA TYR A 27 -3.45 -8.00 -11.09
C TYR A 27 -4.34 -6.84 -11.53
N PRO A 28 -5.26 -7.05 -12.47
CA PRO A 28 -6.20 -6.01 -12.86
C PRO A 28 -7.10 -5.63 -11.68
N PRO A 29 -7.33 -4.34 -11.44
CA PRO A 29 -8.20 -3.88 -10.38
C PRO A 29 -9.68 -4.11 -10.75
N PRO A 30 -10.57 -4.25 -9.75
CA PRO A 30 -12.01 -4.40 -10.00
C PRO A 30 -12.64 -3.15 -10.61
N ILE A 31 -12.04 -1.98 -10.36
CA ILE A 31 -12.48 -0.67 -10.86
C ILE A 31 -11.27 -0.02 -11.55
N GLN A 32 -11.47 0.56 -12.73
CA GLN A 32 -10.43 1.31 -13.42
C GLN A 32 -10.00 2.51 -12.57
N PRO A 33 -8.70 2.72 -12.29
CA PRO A 33 -8.25 3.78 -11.40
C PRO A 33 -8.67 5.18 -11.85
N ALA A 34 -8.69 5.44 -13.16
CA ALA A 34 -9.14 6.72 -13.72
C ALA A 34 -10.58 7.08 -13.32
N LYS A 35 -11.49 6.10 -13.33
CA LYS A 35 -12.90 6.30 -12.91
C LYS A 35 -13.02 6.57 -11.41
N LEU A 36 -12.16 5.93 -10.61
CA LEU A 36 -12.14 6.15 -9.18
C LEU A 36 -11.62 7.55 -8.83
N LEU A 37 -10.57 8.01 -9.54
CA LEU A 37 -10.05 9.38 -9.43
C LEU A 37 -11.11 10.41 -9.82
N GLU A 38 -11.74 10.23 -10.98
CA GLU A 38 -12.85 11.08 -11.43
C GLU A 38 -13.95 11.12 -10.36
N ALA A 39 -14.41 9.97 -9.87
CA ALA A 39 -15.40 9.89 -8.80
C ALA A 39 -14.98 10.65 -7.54
N SER A 40 -13.72 10.56 -7.13
CA SER A 40 -13.22 11.30 -5.95
C SER A 40 -13.13 12.81 -6.16
N GLU A 41 -13.12 13.31 -7.40
CA GLU A 41 -13.03 14.74 -7.68
C GLU A 41 -14.38 15.45 -7.71
N TRP A 42 -15.45 14.79 -8.18
CA TRP A 42 -16.77 15.41 -8.28
C TRP A 42 -17.76 14.98 -7.20
N MET A 43 -17.56 13.81 -6.58
CA MET A 43 -18.49 13.27 -5.59
C MET A 43 -18.28 13.94 -4.23
N ASP A 44 -19.38 14.15 -3.51
CA ASP A 44 -19.33 14.59 -2.12
C ASP A 44 -18.61 13.56 -1.23
N ASP A 45 -17.73 14.04 -0.36
CA ASP A 45 -16.88 13.21 0.51
C ASP A 45 -17.71 12.24 1.38
N HIS A 46 -18.86 12.67 1.91
CA HIS A 46 -19.70 11.80 2.74
C HIS A 46 -20.30 10.65 1.93
N VAL A 47 -20.66 10.91 0.66
CA VAL A 47 -21.15 9.87 -0.25
C VAL A 47 -20.01 8.92 -0.60
N PHE A 48 -18.82 9.44 -0.88
CA PHE A 48 -17.65 8.62 -1.21
C PHE A 48 -17.24 7.71 -0.04
N ASP A 49 -17.24 8.25 1.18
CA ASP A 49 -16.99 7.49 2.41
C ASP A 49 -18.02 6.38 2.62
N ALA A 50 -19.31 6.66 2.38
CA ALA A 50 -20.36 5.65 2.46
C ALA A 50 -20.18 4.51 1.45
N LEU A 51 -19.58 4.80 0.28
CA LEU A 51 -19.27 3.82 -0.76
C LEU A 51 -17.94 3.09 -0.55
N THR A 52 -17.05 3.60 0.31
CA THR A 52 -15.67 3.12 0.46
C THR A 52 -15.59 1.62 0.73
N ASN A 53 -16.42 1.10 1.64
CA ASN A 53 -16.45 -0.34 1.94
C ASN A 53 -16.82 -1.19 0.72
N LYS A 54 -17.68 -0.68 -0.17
CA LYS A 54 -18.02 -1.38 -1.41
C LYS A 54 -16.89 -1.32 -2.43
N ILE A 55 -16.17 -0.20 -2.48
CA ILE A 55 -15.03 0.04 -3.39
C ILE A 55 -13.85 -0.87 -3.02
N ILE A 56 -13.47 -0.94 -1.74
CA ILE A 56 -12.35 -1.78 -1.28
C ILE A 56 -12.71 -3.26 -1.18
N SER A 57 -14.00 -3.59 -1.16
CA SER A 57 -14.55 -4.96 -1.19
C SER A 57 -14.03 -5.85 -0.06
N ASP A 58 -13.34 -6.93 -0.38
CA ASP A 58 -12.82 -7.97 0.52
C ASP A 58 -11.50 -7.58 1.20
N ARG A 59 -11.05 -6.34 1.01
CA ARG A 59 -9.78 -5.85 1.54
C ARG A 59 -9.94 -5.27 2.94
N PRO A 60 -8.94 -5.44 3.81
CA PRO A 60 -9.03 -5.02 5.21
C PRO A 60 -9.02 -3.50 5.39
N ASN A 61 -8.50 -2.74 4.42
CA ASN A 61 -8.41 -1.28 4.47
C ASN A 61 -8.06 -0.67 3.10
N THR A 62 -8.21 0.66 3.00
CA THR A 62 -7.88 1.46 1.82
C THR A 62 -6.39 1.42 1.46
N TYR A 63 -5.48 1.21 2.40
CA TYR A 63 -4.03 1.11 2.13
C TYR A 63 -3.71 -0.08 1.21
N THR A 64 -4.24 -1.27 1.52
CA THR A 64 -3.99 -2.45 0.68
C THR A 64 -4.59 -2.30 -0.72
N PHE A 65 -5.74 -1.62 -0.82
CA PHE A 65 -6.41 -1.34 -2.07
C PHE A 65 -5.63 -0.33 -2.94
N THR A 66 -5.20 0.78 -2.35
CA THR A 66 -4.46 1.83 -3.08
C THR A 66 -3.08 1.36 -3.53
N LYS A 67 -2.40 0.51 -2.75
CA LYS A 67 -1.16 -0.16 -3.20
C LYS A 67 -1.39 -1.03 -4.44
N ALA A 68 -2.47 -1.81 -4.48
CA ALA A 68 -2.83 -2.61 -5.65
C ALA A 68 -3.13 -1.74 -6.88
N LEU A 69 -3.88 -0.65 -6.70
CA LEU A 69 -4.16 0.30 -7.76
C LEU A 69 -2.89 0.97 -8.30
N ALA A 70 -1.98 1.38 -7.41
CA ALA A 70 -0.72 2.01 -7.79
C ALA A 70 0.15 1.08 -8.65
N GLU A 71 0.25 -0.20 -8.30
CA GLU A 71 0.94 -1.21 -9.11
C GLU A 71 0.35 -1.29 -10.52
N TYR A 72 -0.98 -1.31 -10.63
CA TYR A 72 -1.66 -1.33 -11.92
C TYR A 72 -1.40 -0.06 -12.72
N ILE A 73 -1.59 1.13 -12.14
CA ILE A 73 -1.34 2.41 -12.81
C ILE A 73 0.09 2.48 -13.32
N LEU A 74 1.08 2.15 -12.49
CA LEU A 74 2.48 2.19 -12.88
C LEU A 74 2.76 1.23 -14.03
N SER A 75 2.15 0.05 -14.06
CA SER A 75 2.30 -0.88 -15.19
C SER A 75 1.79 -0.32 -16.52
N GLN A 76 0.80 0.59 -16.49
CA GLN A 76 0.26 1.25 -17.69
C GLN A 76 1.09 2.48 -18.07
N GLU A 77 1.55 3.25 -17.08
CA GLU A 77 2.19 4.55 -17.29
C GLU A 77 3.72 4.50 -17.42
N ALA A 78 4.37 3.39 -17.05
CA ALA A 78 5.82 3.24 -17.13
C ALA A 78 6.35 3.35 -18.57
N LYS A 79 5.53 3.06 -19.58
CA LYS A 79 5.88 3.12 -21.01
C LYS A 79 7.21 2.40 -21.28
N ASP A 80 8.21 3.13 -21.74
CA ASP A 80 9.53 2.59 -22.11
C ASP A 80 10.53 2.55 -20.93
N LEU A 81 10.11 3.00 -19.74
CA LEU A 81 10.99 3.05 -18.57
C LEU A 81 10.90 1.72 -17.80
N PRO A 82 12.04 1.07 -17.50
CA PRO A 82 12.04 -0.14 -16.68
C PRO A 82 11.37 0.10 -15.33
N LEU A 83 10.35 -0.71 -15.03
CA LEU A 83 9.59 -0.68 -13.78
C LEU A 83 9.87 -1.94 -12.96
N ALA A 84 10.31 -1.75 -11.72
CA ALA A 84 10.36 -2.80 -10.71
C ALA A 84 9.35 -2.50 -9.60
N ILE A 85 8.54 -3.49 -9.23
CA ILE A 85 7.62 -3.42 -8.10
C ILE A 85 8.12 -4.38 -7.03
N ILE A 86 8.44 -3.84 -5.85
CA ILE A 86 8.93 -4.61 -4.71
C ILE A 86 7.82 -4.68 -3.66
N ARG A 87 7.47 -5.87 -3.20
CA ARG A 87 6.39 -6.12 -2.24
C ARG A 87 6.94 -6.64 -0.90
N PRO A 88 7.54 -5.77 -0.06
CA PRO A 88 7.96 -6.18 1.27
C PRO A 88 6.76 -6.54 2.15
N SER A 89 6.97 -7.37 3.17
CA SER A 89 5.94 -7.69 4.16
C SER A 89 5.82 -6.56 5.20
N ILE A 90 6.07 -6.84 6.47
CA ILE A 90 6.05 -5.86 7.55
C ILE A 90 7.39 -5.12 7.55
N VAL A 91 7.34 -3.80 7.40
CA VAL A 91 8.49 -2.93 7.63
C VAL A 91 8.43 -2.46 9.09
N GLY A 92 9.45 -2.82 9.87
CA GLY A 92 9.59 -2.43 11.26
C GLY A 92 10.48 -1.20 11.44
N SER A 93 11.01 -1.03 12.65
CA SER A 93 11.96 0.03 12.96
C SER A 93 13.28 -0.12 12.22
N SER A 94 13.99 1.00 12.07
CA SER A 94 15.32 1.03 11.47
C SER A 94 16.29 0.14 12.23
N TRP A 95 17.08 -0.64 11.47
CA TRP A 95 18.17 -1.41 12.05
C TRP A 95 19.36 -0.52 12.44
N ARG A 96 19.73 0.45 11.60
CA ARG A 96 20.92 1.31 11.80
C ARG A 96 20.64 2.78 11.59
N GLU A 97 20.17 3.17 10.41
CA GLU A 97 19.93 4.57 10.04
C GLU A 97 18.43 4.89 10.04
N PRO A 98 18.02 6.13 10.41
CA PRO A 98 18.86 7.23 10.87
C PRO A 98 19.42 7.02 12.29
N ILE A 99 18.70 6.27 13.13
CA ILE A 99 19.12 5.82 14.47
C ILE A 99 18.54 4.42 14.67
N PRO A 100 19.22 3.45 15.32
CA PRO A 100 18.66 2.13 15.58
C PRO A 100 17.35 2.20 16.38
N GLY A 101 16.33 1.46 15.96
CA GLY A 101 15.02 1.41 16.61
C GLY A 101 14.09 2.58 16.28
N TRP A 102 14.50 3.51 15.41
CA TRP A 102 13.65 4.61 14.98
C TRP A 102 12.46 4.10 14.16
N VAL A 103 11.28 4.66 14.44
CA VAL A 103 10.04 4.43 13.71
C VAL A 103 9.24 5.73 13.72
N ASP A 104 8.58 6.04 12.61
CA ASP A 104 7.78 7.26 12.44
C ASP A 104 6.31 7.09 12.83
N ASN A 105 5.88 5.87 13.13
CA ASN A 105 4.50 5.55 13.42
C ASN A 105 4.35 4.39 14.41
N TYR A 106 3.16 4.28 15.01
CA TYR A 106 2.77 3.19 15.89
C TYR A 106 1.82 2.20 15.22
N ASN A 107 1.76 2.19 13.88
CA ASN A 107 0.80 1.36 13.16
C ASN A 107 1.18 -0.12 13.27
N GLY A 108 0.18 -0.95 13.56
CA GLY A 108 0.30 -2.41 13.58
C GLY A 108 1.45 -2.90 14.49
N PRO A 109 2.44 -3.64 13.96
CA PRO A 109 3.52 -4.24 14.75
C PRO A 109 4.34 -3.24 15.56
N SER A 110 4.55 -2.03 15.07
CA SER A 110 5.31 -1.00 15.80
C SER A 110 4.63 -0.62 17.12
N GLY A 111 3.30 -0.49 17.11
CA GLY A 111 2.53 -0.23 18.33
C GLY A 111 2.58 -1.40 19.31
N LEU A 112 2.53 -2.64 18.82
CA LEU A 112 2.66 -3.83 19.64
C LEU A 112 4.03 -3.89 20.35
N VAL A 113 5.12 -3.67 19.59
CA VAL A 113 6.48 -3.64 20.14
C VAL A 113 6.62 -2.59 21.24
N VAL A 114 6.06 -1.40 21.03
CA VAL A 114 6.10 -0.31 22.02
C VAL A 114 5.29 -0.66 23.27
N ALA A 115 4.08 -1.22 23.11
CA ALA A 115 3.23 -1.58 24.23
C ALA A 115 3.83 -2.72 25.08
N THR A 116 4.46 -3.71 24.45
CA THR A 116 5.22 -4.76 25.13
C THR A 116 6.46 -4.18 25.81
N GLY A 117 7.25 -3.36 25.11
CA GLY A 117 8.47 -2.74 25.66
C GLY A 117 8.21 -1.82 26.86
N LYS A 118 7.02 -1.19 26.92
CA LYS A 118 6.55 -0.39 28.06
C LYS A 118 5.90 -1.22 29.17
N GLY A 119 5.75 -2.53 29.01
CA GLY A 119 5.11 -3.41 29.98
C GLY A 119 3.61 -3.16 30.16
N MET A 120 2.96 -2.53 29.18
CA MET A 120 1.50 -2.35 29.13
C MET A 120 0.81 -3.65 28.73
N LEU A 121 1.42 -4.39 27.81
CA LEU A 121 1.01 -5.75 27.48
C LEU A 121 1.80 -6.72 28.37
N ARG A 122 1.08 -7.40 29.25
CA ARG A 122 1.61 -8.44 30.15
C ARG A 122 0.85 -9.72 29.83
N THR A 123 1.59 -10.82 29.64
CA THR A 123 1.05 -12.19 29.55
C THR A 123 0.74 -12.73 30.93
#